data_AF-A0A0M2SL53-F1
#
_entry.id   AF-A0A0M2SL53-F1
#
_cell.length_a   1.000
_cell.length_b   1.000
_cell.length_c   1.000
_cell.angle_alpha   90.00
_cell.angle_beta   90.00
_cell.angle_gamma   90.00
#
_symmetry.space_group_name_H-M   'P 1'
#
loop_
_entity.id
_entity.type
_entity.pdbx_description
1 polymer ?
#
loop_
_entity_poly.entity_id
_entity_poly.type
_entity_poly.pdbx_seq_one_letter_code
_entity_poly.pdbx_strand_id
1 'polypeptide(L)'
;MGKVTKLIGAACVVAGVAYLSKEDNREKVKSGIDKAVSAAGSWTKDPYTLHLGKPDEEQDANMVDEGAMTSVQYYNELRSEASADDEI
;
A
#
# COMPACT_ATOMS: atom_id res chain seq x y z
N MET A 1 -25.43 -26.25 -3.43
CA MET A 1 -25.37 -24.78 -3.38
C MET A 1 -25.79 -24.06 -4.68
N GLY A 2 -25.58 -24.63 -5.88
CA GLY A 2 -25.73 -23.88 -7.14
C GLY A 2 -27.12 -23.40 -7.59
N LYS A 3 -28.24 -23.90 -7.03
CA LYS A 3 -29.59 -23.45 -7.41
C LYS A 3 -30.05 -22.20 -6.63
N VAL A 4 -29.67 -22.13 -5.35
CA VAL A 4 -30.00 -21.00 -4.47
C VAL A 4 -29.17 -19.78 -4.84
N THR A 5 -27.88 -19.94 -5.14
CA THR A 5 -27.03 -18.85 -5.62
C THR A 5 -27.49 -18.29 -6.97
N LYS A 6 -27.99 -19.14 -7.88
CA LYS A 6 -28.60 -18.69 -9.15
C LYS A 6 -29.89 -17.89 -8.94
N LEU A 7 -30.75 -18.31 -8.01
CA LEU A 7 -31.98 -17.59 -7.68
C LEU A 7 -31.70 -16.23 -7.01
N ILE A 8 -30.77 -16.19 -6.06
CA ILE A 8 -30.36 -14.93 -5.41
C ILE A 8 -29.73 -13.98 -6.44
N GLY A 9 -28.85 -14.49 -7.30
CA GLY A 9 -28.24 -13.70 -8.37
C GLY A 9 -29.30 -13.12 -9.32
N ALA A 10 -30.26 -13.94 -9.77
CA ALA A 10 -31.33 -13.48 -10.65
C ALA A 10 -32.23 -12.43 -9.98
N ALA A 11 -32.60 -12.61 -8.72
CA ALA A 11 -33.42 -11.64 -7.98
C ALA A 11 -32.71 -10.28 -7.83
N CYS A 12 -31.40 -10.29 -7.54
CA CYS A 12 -30.60 -9.07 -7.45
C CYS A 12 -30.50 -8.34 -8.81
N VAL A 13 -30.34 -9.07 -9.91
CA VAL A 13 -30.28 -8.47 -11.26
C VAL A 13 -31.61 -7.79 -11.60
N VAL A 14 -32.74 -8.47 -11.39
CA VAL A 14 -34.07 -7.91 -11.70
C VAL A 14 -34.37 -6.69 -10.85
N ALA A 15 -34.10 -6.76 -9.54
CA ALA A 15 -34.27 -5.60 -8.64
C ALA A 15 -33.35 -4.43 -9.02
N GLY A 16 -32.11 -4.71 -9.43
CA GLY A 16 -31.17 -3.71 -9.91
C GLY A 16 -31.64 -3.02 -11.19
N VAL A 17 -32.12 -3.79 -12.17
CA VAL A 17 -32.67 -3.26 -13.43
C VAL A 17 -33.92 -2.42 -13.17
N ALA A 18 -34.84 -2.88 -12.31
CA ALA A 18 -36.04 -2.15 -11.94
C ALA A 18 -35.74 -0.87 -11.14
N TYR A 19 -34.70 -0.87 -10.31
CA TYR A 19 -34.27 0.34 -9.59
C TYR A 19 -33.64 1.38 -10.53
N LEU A 20 -32.86 0.92 -11.52
CA LEU A 20 -32.18 1.75 -12.52
C LEU A 20 -33.08 2.22 -13.67
N SER A 21 -34.28 1.67 -13.81
CA SER A 21 -35.23 2.10 -14.85
C SER A 21 -35.79 3.51 -14.61
N LYS A 22 -35.65 4.04 -13.39
CA LYS A 22 -35.99 5.43 -13.06
C LYS A 22 -34.78 6.33 -13.31
N GLU A 23 -34.95 7.39 -14.08
CA GLU A 23 -33.86 8.31 -14.46
C GLU A 23 -33.17 8.94 -13.23
N ASP A 24 -33.94 9.42 -12.24
CA ASP A 24 -33.40 10.00 -10.99
C ASP A 24 -32.50 9.01 -10.22
N ASN A 25 -32.87 7.73 -10.21
CA ASN A 25 -32.10 6.70 -9.52
C ASN A 25 -30.82 6.37 -10.28
N ARG A 26 -30.87 6.35 -11.62
CA ARG A 26 -29.71 6.15 -12.47
C ARG A 26 -28.69 7.28 -12.29
N GLU A 27 -29.14 8.52 -12.19
CA GLU A 27 -28.26 9.67 -11.97
C GLU A 27 -27.60 9.62 -10.58
N LYS A 28 -28.36 9.29 -9.53
CA LYS A 28 -27.82 9.10 -8.17
C LYS A 28 -26.79 7.97 -8.11
N VAL A 29 -27.08 6.83 -8.75
CA VAL A 29 -26.14 5.69 -8.80
C VAL A 29 -24.88 6.07 -9.55
N LYS A 30 -25.00 6.75 -10.70
CA LYS A 30 -23.84 7.22 -11.47
C LYS A 30 -22.98 8.19 -10.66
N SER A 31 -23.58 9.19 -10.03
CA SER A 31 -22.85 10.15 -9.16
C SER A 31 -22.15 9.46 -7.98
N GLY A 32 -22.81 8.46 -7.37
CA GLY A 32 -22.22 7.66 -6.29
C GLY A 32 -21.03 6.81 -6.75
N ILE A 33 -21.15 6.16 -7.92
CA ILE A 33 -20.06 5.38 -8.52
C ILE A 33 -18.90 6.30 -8.91
N ASP A 34 -19.18 7.44 -9.55
CA ASP A 34 -18.15 8.40 -9.95
C ASP A 34 -17.37 8.93 -8.74
N LYS A 35 -18.05 9.18 -7.60
CA LYS A 35 -17.40 9.55 -6.33
C LYS A 35 -16.57 8.42 -5.72
N ALA A 36 -17.05 7.18 -5.78
CA ALA A 36 -16.32 6.03 -5.25
C ALA A 36 -15.06 5.74 -6.10
N VAL A 37 -15.18 5.81 -7.42
CA VAL A 37 -14.08 5.64 -8.37
C VAL A 37 -13.07 6.78 -8.22
N SER A 38 -13.52 8.02 -8.05
CA SER A 38 -12.62 9.15 -7.84
C SER A 38 -11.89 9.07 -6.50
N ALA A 39 -12.55 8.66 -5.42
CA ALA A 39 -11.91 8.46 -4.12
C ALA A 39 -10.90 7.30 -4.12
N ALA A 40 -11.24 6.17 -4.75
CA ALA A 40 -10.29 5.05 -4.91
C ALA A 40 -9.12 5.44 -5.83
N GLY A 41 -9.39 6.20 -6.88
CA GLY A 41 -8.39 6.77 -7.77
C GLY A 41 -7.46 7.74 -7.05
N SER A 42 -7.96 8.60 -6.16
CA SER A 42 -7.13 9.58 -5.45
C SER A 42 -6.18 8.90 -4.46
N TRP A 43 -6.64 7.85 -3.76
CA TRP A 43 -5.80 7.08 -2.82
C TRP A 43 -4.65 6.33 -3.51
N THR A 44 -4.85 5.94 -4.77
CA THR A 44 -3.85 5.17 -5.53
C THR A 44 -2.97 6.02 -6.43
N LYS A 45 -3.36 7.28 -6.68
CA LYS A 45 -2.70 8.16 -7.66
C LYS A 45 -2.12 9.43 -7.06
N ASP A 46 -2.33 9.72 -5.78
CA ASP A 46 -1.73 10.89 -5.14
C ASP A 46 -0.21 10.63 -4.93
N PRO A 47 0.65 11.27 -5.74
CA PRO A 47 2.09 11.04 -5.67
C PRO A 47 2.67 11.54 -4.35
N TYR A 48 2.00 12.46 -3.63
CA TYR A 48 2.44 12.85 -2.31
C TYR A 48 2.27 11.70 -1.31
N THR A 49 1.12 11.02 -1.32
CA THR A 49 0.87 9.89 -0.41
C THR A 49 1.71 8.65 -0.72
N LEU A 50 2.06 8.45 -2.00
CA LEU A 50 2.84 7.29 -2.44
C LEU A 50 4.30 7.34 -1.98
N HIS A 51 4.84 8.55 -1.80
CA HIS A 51 6.22 8.78 -1.35
C HIS A 51 6.33 9.06 0.16
N LEU A 52 5.22 9.05 0.92
CA LEU A 52 5.29 9.21 2.37
C LEU A 52 6.07 8.05 3.01
N GLY A 53 7.20 8.37 3.65
CA GLY A 53 8.01 7.42 4.40
C GLY A 53 9.00 6.60 3.57
N LYS A 54 9.15 6.90 2.27
CA LYS A 54 10.25 6.40 1.45
C LYS A 54 11.14 7.55 1.01
N PRO A 55 12.47 7.45 1.18
CA PRO A 55 13.35 8.44 0.59
C PRO A 55 13.26 8.40 -0.94
N ASP A 56 13.49 9.55 -1.59
CA ASP A 56 13.44 9.70 -3.05
C ASP A 56 14.52 8.85 -3.75
N GLU A 57 15.62 8.59 -3.06
CA GLU A 57 16.74 7.79 -3.52
C GLU A 57 16.76 6.44 -2.79
N GLU A 58 16.79 5.33 -3.54
CA GLU A 58 16.84 3.99 -2.96
C GLU A 58 18.07 3.79 -2.05
N GLN A 59 19.16 4.54 -2.30
CA GLN A 59 20.38 4.53 -1.51
C GLN A 59 20.15 5.03 -0.08
N ASP A 60 19.31 6.05 0.09
CA ASP A 60 18.98 6.62 1.40
C ASP A 60 18.16 5.66 2.26
N ALA A 61 17.47 4.69 1.65
CA ALA A 61 16.75 3.66 2.39
C ALA A 61 17.70 2.72 3.15
N ASN A 62 18.94 2.59 2.70
CA ASN A 62 19.96 1.69 3.27
C ASN A 62 20.91 2.41 4.25
N MET A 63 20.83 3.74 4.40
CA MET A 63 21.72 4.53 5.28
C MET A 63 21.66 4.12 6.76
N VAL A 64 20.55 3.51 7.21
CA VAL A 64 20.42 2.99 8.58
C VAL A 64 21.23 1.71 8.78
N ASP A 65 21.24 0.82 7.80
CA ASP A 65 21.96 -0.46 7.86
C ASP A 65 23.48 -0.26 7.76
N GLU A 66 23.92 0.70 6.95
CA GLU A 66 25.33 1.08 6.82
C GLU A 66 25.91 1.64 8.13
N GLY A 67 25.14 2.46 8.86
CA GLY A 67 25.53 2.99 10.17
C GLY A 67 25.71 1.90 11.23
N ALA A 68 24.81 0.92 11.26
CA ALA A 68 24.90 -0.21 12.19
C ALA A 68 26.15 -1.06 11.94
N MET A 69 26.46 -1.35 10.67
CA MET A 69 27.62 -2.17 10.30
C MET A 69 28.95 -1.46 10.62
N THR A 70 29.01 -0.14 10.41
CA THR A 70 30.20 0.68 10.68
C THR A 70 30.61 0.65 12.16
N SER A 71 29.63 0.74 13.08
CA SER A 71 29.91 0.73 14.52
C SER A 71 30.49 -0.60 15.02
N VAL A 72 30.02 -1.71 14.45
CA VAL A 72 30.50 -3.07 14.78
C VAL A 72 31.92 -3.28 14.23
N GLN A 73 32.18 -2.84 13.01
CA GLN A 73 33.51 -2.90 12.41
C GLN A 73 34.53 -2.12 13.23
N TYR A 74 34.21 -0.87 13.60
CA TYR A 74 35.08 -0.03 14.42
C TYR A 74 35.44 -0.67 15.77
N TYR A 75 34.45 -1.25 16.47
CA TYR A 75 34.71 -1.94 17.73
C TYR A 75 35.61 -3.18 17.55
N ASN A 76 35.39 -3.95 16.48
CA ASN A 76 36.17 -5.14 16.20
C ASN A 76 37.62 -4.81 15.85
N GLU A 77 37.85 -3.73 15.09
CA GLU A 77 39.19 -3.23 14.76
C GLU A 77 39.95 -2.80 16.01
N LEU A 78 39.35 -1.94 16.86
CA LEU A 78 39.94 -1.52 18.13
C LEU A 78 40.29 -2.71 19.03
N ARG A 79 39.40 -3.69 19.12
CA ARG A 79 39.63 -4.89 19.91
C ARG A 79 40.79 -5.74 19.35
N SER A 80 40.87 -5.85 18.03
CA SER A 80 41.94 -6.59 17.36
C SER A 80 43.30 -5.92 17.54
N GLU A 81 43.36 -4.59 17.46
CA GLU A 81 44.58 -3.80 17.68
C GLU A 81 45.06 -3.94 19.13
N ALA A 82 44.16 -3.78 20.11
CA ALA A 82 44.48 -3.96 21.52
C ALA A 82 45.00 -5.38 21.85
N SER A 83 44.45 -6.42 21.22
CA SER A 83 44.96 -7.80 21.41
C SER A 83 46.30 -8.07 20.73
N ALA A 84 46.62 -7.35 19.64
CA ALA A 84 47.90 -7.49 18.96
C ALA A 84 49.03 -6.80 19.73
N ASP A 85 48.73 -5.69 20.41
CA ASP A 85 49.68 -4.97 21.27
C ASP A 85 49.98 -5.72 22.58
N ASP A 86 49.01 -6.47 23.13
CA ASP A 86 49.20 -7.30 24.34
C ASP A 86 50.05 -8.57 24.10
N GLU A 87 50.28 -8.97 22.83
CA GLU A 87 51.10 -10.13 22.46
C GLU A 87 52.59 -9.81 22.18
N ILE A 88 53.04 -8.56 22.35
CA ILE A 88 54.44 -8.11 22.18
C ILE A 88 55.18 -7.94 23.52
#